data_AF-A0A166JYD5-F1
#
_entry.id   AF-A0A166JYD5-F1
#
_cell.length_a   1.000
_cell.length_b   1.000
_cell.length_c   1.000
_cell.angle_alpha   90.00
_cell.angle_beta   90.00
_cell.angle_gamma   90.00
#
_symmetry.space_group_name_H-M   'P 1'
#
loop_
_entity.id
_entity.type
_entity.pdbx_description
1 polymer ?
#
loop_
_entity_poly.entity_id
_entity_poly.type
_entity_poly.pdbx_seq_one_letter_code
_entity_poly.pdbx_strand_id
1 'polypeptide(L)' 'MDHTYPEVWTNISGHACTDSGATGRQLSLVSKFIRAASAPVKLQSIAVHGRQQIIAFHRLLLQTPPHLRHIRYLFLS' A
#
# COMPACT_ATOMS: atom_id res chain seq x y z
N MET A 1 -3.74 12.46 -19.90
CA MET A 1 -4.30 12.39 -18.52
C MET A 1 -4.09 13.79 -17.95
N ASP A 2 -4.94 14.74 -18.36
CA ASP A 2 -4.50 16.14 -18.44
C ASP A 2 -4.90 16.98 -17.23
N HIS A 3 -5.59 16.36 -16.26
CA HIS A 3 -5.80 16.90 -14.91
C HIS A 3 -5.73 15.76 -13.88
N THR A 4 -4.52 15.46 -13.40
CA THR A 4 -4.31 14.41 -12.40
C THR A 4 -4.23 15.02 -11.01
N TYR A 5 -5.34 14.99 -10.26
CA TYR A 5 -5.41 15.45 -8.87
C TYR A 5 -4.88 14.33 -7.93
N PRO A 6 -3.66 14.46 -7.35
CA PRO A 6 -3.07 13.39 -6.55
C PRO A 6 -3.90 13.07 -5.31
N GLU A 7 -4.55 14.08 -4.72
CA GLU A 7 -5.38 13.97 -3.52
C GLU A 7 -6.60 13.09 -3.75
N VAL A 8 -7.28 13.27 -4.89
CA VAL A 8 -8.45 12.46 -5.27
C VAL A 8 -8.05 11.00 -5.42
N TRP A 9 -6.92 10.74 -6.10
CA TRP A 9 -6.40 9.39 -6.26
C TRP A 9 -5.92 8.77 -4.95
N THR A 10 -5.35 9.57 -4.05
CA THR A 10 -4.99 9.13 -2.70
C THR A 10 -6.24 8.69 -1.94
N ASN A 11 -7.32 9.47 -2.02
CA ASN A 11 -8.58 9.17 -1.36
C ASN A 11 -9.25 7.90 -1.93
N ILE A 12 -9.36 7.79 -3.26
CA ILE A 12 -9.85 6.58 -3.93
C ILE A 12 -9.02 5.36 -3.51
N SER A 13 -7.69 5.49 -3.53
CA SER A 13 -6.79 4.41 -3.10
C SER A 13 -6.99 4.06 -1.63
N GLY A 14 -7.30 5.04 -0.77
CA GLY A 14 -7.60 4.83 0.64
C GLY A 14 -8.89 4.04 0.86
N HIS A 15 -9.89 4.18 0.00
CA HIS A 15 -11.08 3.33 0.03
C HIS A 15 -10.85 1.96 -0.59
N ALA A 16 -9.97 1.85 -1.59
CA ALA A 16 -9.70 0.60 -2.28
C ALA A 16 -8.71 -0.31 -1.53
N CYS A 17 -7.71 0.24 -0.84
CA CYS A 17 -6.66 -0.51 -0.13
C CYS A 17 -7.11 -1.00 1.25
N THR A 18 -8.29 -1.62 1.33
CA THR A 18 -8.84 -2.19 2.58
C THR A 18 -8.86 -3.72 2.55
N ASP A 19 -8.08 -4.30 1.63
CA ASP A 19 -7.97 -5.75 1.42
C ASP A 19 -6.70 -6.32 2.08
N SER A 20 -6.19 -7.46 1.58
CA SER A 20 -4.96 -8.11 2.03
C SER A 20 -3.66 -7.39 1.62
N GLY A 21 -3.74 -6.23 0.98
CA GLY A 21 -2.62 -5.51 0.37
C GLY A 21 -2.47 -5.76 -1.14
N ALA A 22 -3.33 -6.60 -1.72
CA ALA A 22 -3.31 -6.92 -3.14
C ALA A 22 -3.61 -5.68 -4.00
N THR A 23 -4.63 -4.91 -3.62
CA THR A 23 -5.01 -3.68 -4.32
C THR A 23 -3.90 -2.63 -4.30
N GLY A 24 -3.29 -2.40 -3.13
CA GLY A 24 -2.17 -1.45 -3.00
C GLY A 24 -0.96 -1.83 -3.88
N ARG A 25 -0.70 -3.13 -4.02
CA ARG A 25 0.32 -3.65 -4.95
C ARG A 25 -0.07 -3.41 -6.41
N GLN A 26 -1.30 -3.69 -6.80
CA GLN A 26 -1.77 -3.49 -8.18
C GLN A 26 -1.69 -2.02 -8.60
N LEU A 27 -2.15 -1.10 -7.74
CA LEU A 27 -2.06 0.35 -7.99
C LEU A 27 -0.61 0.80 -8.21
N SER A 28 0.33 0.25 -7.44
CA SER A 28 1.76 0.54 -7.61
C SER A 28 2.34 0.13 -8.98
N LEU A 29 1.67 -0.76 -9.72
CA LEU A 29 2.11 -1.26 -11.01
C LEU A 29 1.48 -0.53 -12.21
N VAL A 30 0.41 0.24 -12.01
CA VAL A 30 -0.33 0.90 -13.10
C VAL A 30 0.51 1.97 -13.80
N SER A 31 1.05 2.93 -13.04
CA SER A 31 1.87 4.02 -13.58
C SER A 31 2.71 4.67 -12.49
N LYS A 32 3.69 5.50 -12.86
CA LYS A 32 4.48 6.29 -11.91
C LYS A 32 3.58 7.23 -11.08
N PHE A 33 2.56 7.82 -11.70
CA PHE A 33 1.60 8.70 -11.03
C PHE A 33 0.76 7.93 -9.99
N ILE A 34 0.13 6.82 -10.38
CA ILE A 34 -0.72 6.04 -9.47
C ILE A 34 0.12 5.43 -8.34
N ARG A 35 1.35 5.00 -8.64
CA ARG A 35 2.31 4.57 -7.61
C ARG A 35 2.58 5.66 -6.58
N ALA A 36 2.78 6.91 -7.01
CA ALA A 36 3.03 8.01 -6.09
C ALA A 36 1.78 8.38 -5.29
N ALA A 37 0.61 8.50 -5.94
CA ALA A 37 -0.64 8.86 -5.29
C ALA A 37 -1.14 7.79 -4.30
N SER A 38 -0.94 6.50 -4.59
CA SER A 38 -1.32 5.41 -3.68
C SER A 38 -0.31 5.15 -2.57
N ALA A 39 0.91 5.67 -2.66
CA ALA A 39 1.99 5.37 -1.72
C ALA A 39 1.64 5.57 -0.23
N PRO A 40 0.91 6.62 0.18
CA PRO A 40 0.57 6.85 1.58
C PRO A 40 -0.42 5.82 2.17
N VAL A 41 -1.20 5.16 1.32
CA VAL A 41 -2.34 4.32 1.74
C VAL A 41 -2.19 2.85 1.30
N LYS A 42 -1.25 2.52 0.41
CA LYS A 42 -1.09 1.16 -0.14
C LYS A 42 -0.76 0.08 0.89
N LEU A 43 -0.23 0.45 2.07
CA LEU A 43 0.12 -0.46 3.17
C LEU A 43 -0.86 -0.40 4.35
N GLN A 44 -1.97 0.35 4.24
CA GLN A 44 -2.87 0.56 5.37
C GLN A 44 -3.60 -0.70 5.83
N SER A 45 -3.78 -1.68 4.94
CA SER A 45 -4.42 -2.97 5.21
C SER A 45 -3.58 -4.08 4.59
N ILE A 46 -3.10 -5.00 5.42
CA ILE A 46 -2.19 -6.07 5.00
C ILE A 46 -2.56 -7.37 5.71
N ALA A 47 -2.62 -8.47 4.95
CA ALA A 47 -2.65 -9.82 5.50
C ALA A 47 -1.35 -10.54 5.15
N VAL A 48 -0.74 -11.17 6.16
CA VAL A 48 0.53 -11.88 6.03
C VAL A 48 0.38 -13.29 6.59
N HIS A 49 0.69 -14.29 5.78
CA HIS A 49 0.48 -15.69 6.12
C HIS A 49 1.82 -16.45 6.20
N GLY A 50 2.08 -17.06 7.34
CA GLY A 50 3.25 -17.89 7.59
C GLY A 50 4.55 -17.11 7.78
N ARG A 51 5.52 -17.79 8.38
CA ARG A 51 6.82 -17.23 8.77
C ARG A 51 7.57 -16.54 7.62
N GLN A 52 7.54 -17.13 6.42
CA GLN A 52 8.29 -16.58 5.28
C GLN A 52 7.75 -15.21 4.87
N GLN A 53 6.42 -15.05 4.79
CA GLN A 53 5.82 -13.77 4.43
C GLN A 53 6.03 -12.74 5.54
N ILE A 54 5.98 -13.13 6.82
CA ILE A 54 6.26 -12.24 7.95
C ILE A 54 7.67 -11.67 7.86
N ILE A 55 8.68 -12.50 7.60
CA ILE A 55 10.07 -12.04 7.45
C ILE A 55 10.22 -11.13 6.23
N ALA A 56 9.59 -11.47 5.10
CA ALA A 56 9.63 -10.65 3.90
C ALA A 56 8.95 -9.29 4.11
N PHE A 57 7.79 -9.27 4.77
CA PHE A 57 7.07 -8.06 5.11
C PHE A 57 7.87 -7.17 6.06
N HIS A 58 8.50 -7.75 7.08
CA HIS A 58 9.40 -7.01 7.97
C HIS A 58 10.55 -6.33 7.20
N ARG A 59 11.19 -7.03 6.26
CA ARG A 59 12.24 -6.45 5.39
C ARG A 59 11.70 -5.31 4.52
N LEU A 60 10.50 -5.46 3.96
CA LEU A 60 9.83 -4.41 3.19
C LEU A 60 9.61 -3.16 4.06
N LEU A 61 9.14 -3.34 5.30
CA LEU A 61 8.94 -2.22 6.22
C LEU A 61 10.25 -1.51 6.53
N LEU A 62 11.35 -2.22 6.79
CA LEU A 62 12.65 -1.60 7.03
C LEU A 62 13.11 -0.71 5.86
N GLN A 63 12.80 -1.10 4.62
CA GLN A 63 13.18 -0.38 3.39
C GLN A 63 12.22 0.75 3.01
N THR A 64 11.02 0.80 3.57
CA THR A 64 10.01 1.81 3.23
C THR A 64 10.27 3.08 4.06
N PRO A 65 10.04 4.32 3.60
CA PRO A 65 10.15 5.50 4.48
C PRO A 65 9.12 5.49 5.63
N PRO A 66 9.43 5.96 6.86
CA PRO A 66 8.51 5.88 8.00
C PRO A 66 7.10 6.44 7.74
N HIS A 67 7.00 7.57 7.04
CA HIS A 67 5.73 8.22 6.69
C HIS A 67 4.88 7.44 5.66
N LEU A 68 5.40 6.35 5.07
CA LEU A 68 4.68 5.48 4.13
C LEU A 68 4.40 4.09 4.71
N ARG A 69 4.76 3.83 5.97
CA ARG A 69 4.56 2.53 6.65
C ARG A 69 3.32 2.51 7.56
N HIS A 70 2.38 3.42 7.37
CA HIS A 70 1.18 3.46 8.22
C HIS A 70 0.28 2.26 7.92
N ILE A 71 0.24 1.31 8.85
CA ILE A 71 -0.63 0.12 8.80
C ILE A 71 -1.74 0.33 9.83
N ARG A 72 -2.99 0.26 9.39
CA ARG A 72 -4.19 0.36 10.25
C ARG A 72 -4.76 -1.01 10.58
N TYR A 73 -4.74 -1.92 9.60
CA TYR A 73 -5.26 -3.27 9.72
C TYR A 73 -4.16 -4.26 9.35
N LEU A 74 -3.73 -5.06 10.32
CA LEU A 74 -2.72 -6.09 10.14
C LEU A 74 -3.29 -7.44 10.56
N PHE A 75 -3.36 -8.37 9.61
CA PHE A 75 -3.70 -9.76 9.87
C PHE A 75 -2.46 -10.64 9.76
N LEU A 76 -2.22 -11.49 10.77
CA LEU A 76 -1.14 -12.46 10.81
C LEU A 76 -1.73 -13.85 11.11
N SER A 77 -1.32 -14.86 10.33
CA SER A 77 -1.66 -16.28 10.58
C SER A 77 -0.53 -17.22 10.23
#